data_AF-A0A5S9M5J0-F1
#
_entry.id   AF-A0A5S9M5J0-F1
#
_cell.length_a   1.000
_cell.length_b   1.000
_cell.length_c   1.000
_cell.angle_alpha   90.00
_cell.angle_beta   90.00
_cell.angle_gamma   90.00
#
_symmetry.space_group_name_H-M   'P 1'
#
loop_
_entity.id
_entity.type
_entity.pdbx_description
1 polymer ?
#
loop_
_entity_poly.entity_id
_entity_poly.type
_entity_poly.pdbx_seq_one_letter_code
_entity_poly.pdbx_strand_id
1 'polypeptide(L)'
;MTLNKESTIAHFEHSIEWVQSLTELTDKEWRRAIADGKWSTAEIIAHFVPWDEFILKARLKEFWNDQPLPQAPDVRKMNQQSAEKERKGKEKRDDRSIYCCQNRITSRNEENRTISLE
;
A
#
# COMPACT_ATOMS: atom_id res chain seq x y z
N MET A 1 19.54 9.93 9.94
CA MET A 1 19.80 8.86 8.95
C MET A 1 19.61 9.46 7.57
N THR A 2 20.65 9.44 6.74
CA THR A 2 20.56 9.94 5.36
C THR A 2 19.89 8.86 4.52
N LEU A 3 18.72 9.16 3.94
CA LEU A 3 18.00 8.24 3.06
C LEU A 3 18.77 8.13 1.74
N ASN A 4 19.33 6.95 1.46
CA ASN A 4 19.88 6.59 0.15
C ASN A 4 18.99 5.53 -0.51
N LYS A 5 19.28 5.22 -1.78
CA LYS A 5 18.47 4.27 -2.55
C LYS A 5 18.39 2.91 -1.87
N GLU A 6 19.52 2.40 -1.38
CA GLU A 6 19.66 1.08 -0.76
C GLU A 6 18.86 0.99 0.54
N SER A 7 19.02 1.96 1.45
CA SER A 7 18.27 2.03 2.70
C SER A 7 16.77 2.22 2.48
N THR A 8 16.37 2.91 1.41
CA THR A 8 14.97 3.05 1.04
C THR A 8 14.38 1.73 0.55
N ILE A 9 15.11 0.98 -0.27
CA ILE A 9 14.68 -0.34 -0.75
C ILE A 9 14.56 -1.31 0.43
N ALA A 10 15.60 -1.40 1.27
CA ALA A 10 15.61 -2.26 2.45
C ALA A 10 14.45 -1.93 3.41
N HIS A 11 14.12 -0.66 3.58
CA HIS A 11 12.97 -0.25 4.38
C HIS A 11 11.64 -0.77 3.82
N PHE A 12 11.46 -0.76 2.50
CA PHE A 12 10.25 -1.30 1.87
C PHE A 12 10.20 -2.82 1.93
N GLU A 13 11.33 -3.51 1.74
CA GLU A 13 11.41 -4.97 1.91
C GLU A 13 11.00 -5.39 3.32
N HIS A 14 11.58 -4.76 4.35
CA HIS A 14 11.21 -5.03 5.74
C HIS A 14 9.74 -4.68 6.04
N SER A 15 9.20 -3.62 5.42
CA SER A 15 7.79 -3.27 5.57
C SER A 15 6.88 -4.36 4.98
N ILE A 16 7.26 -4.95 3.85
CA ILE A 16 6.54 -6.07 3.24
C ILE A 16 6.58 -7.30 4.15
N GLU A 17 7.75 -7.67 4.66
CA GLU A 17 7.90 -8.78 5.63
C GLU A 17 7.02 -8.56 6.86
N TRP A 18 6.98 -7.34 7.38
CA TRP A 18 6.11 -6.99 8.49
C TRP A 18 4.62 -7.13 8.14
N VAL A 19 4.18 -6.65 6.96
CA VAL A 19 2.77 -6.82 6.54
C VAL A 19 2.43 -8.30 6.33
N GLN A 20 3.37 -9.11 5.85
CA GLN A 20 3.21 -10.56 5.71
C GLN A 20 3.09 -11.27 7.06
N SER A 21 3.84 -10.88 8.08
CA SER A 21 3.72 -11.49 9.42
C SER A 21 2.34 -11.24 10.04
N LEU A 22 1.62 -10.20 9.62
CA LEU A 22 0.24 -9.99 10.04
C LEU A 22 -0.69 -11.14 9.61
N THR A 23 -0.30 -12.02 8.67
CA THR A 23 -1.05 -13.24 8.31
C THR A 23 -1.30 -14.18 9.49
N GLU A 24 -0.44 -14.09 10.51
CA GLU A 24 -0.52 -14.90 11.73
C GLU A 24 -1.63 -14.43 12.70
N LEU A 25 -2.15 -13.21 12.53
CA LEU A 25 -3.24 -12.68 13.35
C LEU A 25 -4.55 -13.43 13.09
N THR A 26 -5.29 -13.71 14.16
CA THR A 26 -6.66 -14.22 14.03
C THR A 26 -7.58 -13.16 13.42
N ASP A 27 -8.68 -13.58 12.78
CA ASP A 27 -9.70 -12.64 12.26
C ASP A 27 -10.20 -11.66 13.34
N LYS A 28 -10.30 -12.11 14.59
CA LYS A 28 -10.70 -11.28 15.72
C LYS A 28 -9.66 -10.19 16.00
N GLU A 29 -8.38 -10.53 16.01
CA GLU A 29 -7.29 -9.57 16.23
C GLU A 29 -7.14 -8.63 15.04
N TRP A 30 -7.23 -9.14 13.83
CA TRP A 30 -7.18 -8.40 12.57
C TRP A 30 -8.24 -7.29 12.52
N ARG A 31 -9.46 -7.59 12.97
CA ARG A 31 -10.60 -6.67 12.97
C ARG A 31 -10.79 -5.90 14.28
N ARG A 32 -9.97 -6.13 15.29
CA ARG A 32 -10.03 -5.38 16.56
C ARG A 32 -9.36 -4.02 16.37
N ALA A 33 -10.05 -2.95 16.80
CA ALA A 33 -9.47 -1.61 16.87
C ALA A 33 -8.18 -1.63 17.71
N ILE A 34 -7.13 -0.94 17.25
CA ILE A 34 -5.85 -0.91 17.99
C ILE A 34 -5.95 -0.17 19.33
N ALA A 35 -6.94 0.70 19.45
CA ALA A 35 -7.33 1.43 20.66
C ALA A 35 -8.75 2.01 20.46
N ASP A 36 -9.35 2.51 21.54
CA ASP A 36 -10.67 3.12 21.49
C ASP A 36 -10.70 4.32 20.53
N GLY A 37 -11.69 4.33 19.64
CA GLY A 37 -11.85 5.35 18.61
C GLY A 37 -10.78 5.31 17.49
N LYS A 38 -9.94 4.26 17.44
CA LYS A 38 -8.97 4.05 16.36
C LYS A 38 -9.41 2.93 15.42
N TRP A 39 -8.76 2.88 14.26
CA TRP A 39 -8.95 1.83 13.28
C TRP A 39 -8.35 0.50 13.74
N SER A 40 -8.87 -0.60 13.22
CA SER A 40 -8.27 -1.94 13.31
C SER A 40 -7.08 -2.08 12.35
N THR A 41 -6.31 -3.15 12.53
CA THR A 41 -5.22 -3.50 11.61
C THR A 41 -5.74 -3.66 10.18
N ALA A 42 -6.90 -4.29 10.01
CA ALA A 42 -7.57 -4.46 8.72
C ALA A 42 -7.79 -3.11 8.00
N GLU A 43 -8.39 -2.16 8.70
CA GLU A 43 -8.69 -0.84 8.16
C GLU A 43 -7.42 -0.04 7.84
N ILE A 44 -6.39 -0.17 8.69
CA ILE A 44 -5.11 0.50 8.47
C ILE A 44 -4.43 -0.02 7.20
N ILE A 45 -4.34 -1.34 7.04
CA ILE A 45 -3.72 -1.96 5.86
C ILE A 45 -4.54 -1.68 4.59
N ALA A 46 -5.87 -1.61 4.70
CA ALA A 46 -6.74 -1.26 3.58
C ALA A 46 -6.52 0.15 3.00
N HIS A 47 -5.89 1.07 3.75
CA HIS A 47 -5.51 2.38 3.22
C HIS A 47 -4.43 2.28 2.15
N PHE A 48 -3.54 1.29 2.22
CA PHE A 48 -2.40 1.23 1.31
C PHE A 48 -2.81 0.99 -0.15
N VAL A 49 -3.93 0.30 -0.38
CA VAL A 49 -4.42 0.01 -1.72
C VAL A 49 -4.67 1.26 -2.57
N PRO A 50 -5.58 2.18 -2.20
CA PRO A 50 -5.81 3.37 -3.03
C PRO A 50 -4.61 4.32 -3.07
N TRP A 51 -3.75 4.31 -2.04
CA TRP A 51 -2.52 5.10 -2.05
C TRP A 51 -1.51 4.56 -3.08
N ASP A 52 -1.29 3.26 -3.12
CA ASP A 52 -0.43 2.63 -4.11
C ASP A 52 -0.97 2.85 -5.53
N GLU A 53 -2.29 2.68 -5.72
CA GLU A 53 -2.93 2.97 -7.01
C GLU A 53 -2.75 4.43 -7.43
N PHE A 54 -2.93 5.39 -6.52
CA PHE A 54 -2.73 6.81 -6.82
C PHE A 54 -1.28 7.13 -7.18
N ILE A 55 -0.31 6.59 -6.43
CA ILE A 55 1.11 6.84 -6.73
C ILE A 55 1.48 6.23 -8.08
N LEU A 56 1.17 4.96 -8.32
CA LEU A 56 1.57 4.26 -9.54
C LEU A 56 0.83 4.77 -10.78
N LYS A 57 -0.51 4.85 -10.71
CA LYS A 57 -1.36 5.10 -11.88
C LYS A 57 -1.60 6.57 -12.16
N ALA A 58 -1.43 7.45 -11.16
CA ALA A 58 -1.61 8.88 -11.34
C ALA A 58 -0.26 9.62 -11.25
N ARG A 59 0.48 9.53 -10.15
CA ARG A 59 1.69 10.36 -10.00
C ARG A 59 2.85 9.93 -10.88
N LEU A 60 3.28 8.67 -10.78
CA LEU A 60 4.45 8.21 -11.53
C LEU A 60 4.16 8.20 -13.03
N LYS A 61 2.96 7.77 -13.43
CA LYS A 61 2.50 7.89 -14.82
C LYS A 61 2.71 9.30 -15.38
N GLU A 62 2.25 10.35 -14.68
CA GLU A 62 2.43 11.72 -15.18
C GLU A 62 3.88 12.20 -15.06
N PHE A 63 4.62 11.77 -14.03
CA PHE A 63 6.05 12.04 -13.88
C PHE A 63 6.86 11.55 -15.08
N TRP A 64 6.64 10.31 -15.53
CA TRP A 64 7.36 9.75 -16.69
C TRP A 64 6.98 10.38 -18.03
N ASN A 65 5.85 11.09 -18.08
CA ASN A 65 5.40 11.82 -19.27
C ASN A 65 5.72 13.33 -19.20
N ASP A 66 6.59 13.74 -18.27
CA ASP A 66 6.93 15.14 -17.99
C ASP A 66 5.70 16.05 -17.79
N GLN A 67 4.60 15.49 -17.27
CA GLN A 67 3.36 16.21 -17.00
C GLN A 67 3.31 16.71 -15.55
N PRO A 68 2.56 17.80 -15.27
CA PRO A 68 2.33 18.24 -13.90
C PRO A 68 1.72 17.15 -13.03
N LEU A 69 2.28 16.94 -11.83
CA LEU A 69 1.78 15.93 -10.92
C LEU A 69 0.38 16.29 -10.40
N PRO A 70 -0.56 15.34 -10.36
CA PRO A 70 -1.89 15.58 -9.83
C PRO A 70 -1.84 15.93 -8.33
N GLN A 71 -2.75 16.81 -7.91
CA GLN A 71 -2.97 17.07 -6.49
C GLN A 71 -3.33 15.77 -5.76
N ALA A 72 -2.93 15.68 -4.50
CA ALA A 72 -3.33 14.55 -3.67
C ALA A 72 -4.87 14.53 -3.51
N PRO A 73 -5.49 13.34 -3.49
CA PRO A 73 -6.91 13.24 -3.16
C PRO A 73 -7.15 13.71 -1.71
N ASP A 74 -8.41 13.92 -1.35
CA ASP A 74 -8.79 14.15 0.04
C ASP A 74 -8.41 12.93 0.89
N VAL A 75 -7.36 13.11 1.70
CA VAL A 75 -6.77 12.07 2.56
C VAL A 75 -7.80 11.49 3.51
N ARG A 76 -8.65 12.32 4.10
CA ARG A 76 -9.64 11.86 5.10
C ARG A 76 -10.73 11.06 4.41
N LYS A 77 -11.26 11.57 3.30
CA LYS A 77 -12.29 10.89 2.53
C LYS A 77 -11.80 9.54 2.02
N MET A 78 -10.61 9.50 1.41
CA MET A 78 -10.06 8.27 0.85
C MET A 78 -9.79 7.22 1.92
N ASN A 79 -9.17 7.60 3.03
CA ASN A 79 -8.90 6.68 4.12
C ASN A 79 -10.21 6.17 4.75
N GLN A 80 -11.18 7.05 4.98
CA GLN A 80 -12.47 6.66 5.53
C GLN A 80 -13.23 5.70 4.61
N GLN A 81 -13.20 5.92 3.29
CA GLN A 81 -13.81 5.00 2.32
C GLN A 81 -13.15 3.61 2.35
N SER A 82 -11.82 3.54 2.43
CA SER A 82 -11.11 2.27 2.59
C SER A 82 -11.48 1.54 3.88
N ALA A 83 -11.47 2.25 5.02
CA ALA A 83 -11.84 1.68 6.31
C ALA A 83 -13.29 1.18 6.31
N GLU A 84 -14.24 1.95 5.75
CA GLU A 84 -15.64 1.55 5.64
C GLU A 84 -15.84 0.33 4.73
N LYS A 85 -15.11 0.24 3.62
CA LYS A 85 -15.14 -0.91 2.73
C LYS A 85 -14.67 -2.17 3.46
N GLU A 86 -13.57 -2.06 4.20
CA GLU A 86 -13.03 -3.18 4.98
C GLU A 86 -13.97 -3.63 6.10
N ARG A 87 -14.60 -2.69 6.83
CA ARG A 87 -15.61 -3.03 7.85
C ARG A 87 -16.83 -3.75 7.28
N LYS A 88 -17.25 -3.37 6.06
CA LYS A 88 -18.45 -3.93 5.40
C LYS A 88 -18.16 -5.27 4.70
N GLY A 89 -16.89 -5.63 4.49
CA GLY A 89 -16.48 -6.91 3.93
C GLY A 89 -16.95 -8.06 4.82
N LYS A 90 -17.89 -8.88 4.31
CA LYS A 90 -18.55 -9.96 5.08
C LYS A 90 -17.77 -11.27 5.11
N GLU A 91 -16.62 -11.35 4.46
CA GLU A 91 -15.87 -12.60 4.31
C GLU A 91 -14.57 -12.62 5.14
N LYS A 92 -14.02 -13.84 5.23
CA LYS A 92 -12.66 -14.13 5.68
C LYS A 92 -11.70 -13.09 5.09
N ARG A 93 -10.70 -12.71 5.88
CA ARG A 93 -9.60 -11.81 5.49
C ARG A 93 -9.29 -11.86 3.98
N ASP A 94 -9.44 -10.72 3.29
CA ASP A 94 -9.01 -10.58 1.89
C ASP A 94 -7.51 -10.26 1.86
N ASP A 95 -6.69 -11.29 1.62
CA ASP A 95 -5.24 -11.17 1.59
C ASP A 95 -4.74 -10.26 0.46
N ARG A 96 -5.60 -9.83 -0.50
CA ARG A 96 -5.22 -8.84 -1.53
C ARG A 96 -4.64 -7.55 -0.95
N SER A 97 -5.07 -7.14 0.24
CA SER A 97 -4.55 -5.95 0.91
C SER A 97 -3.07 -6.11 1.33
N ILE A 98 -2.65 -7.34 1.65
CA ILE A 98 -1.26 -7.72 1.97
C ILE A 98 -0.42 -7.71 0.68
N TYR A 99 -0.94 -8.28 -0.41
CA TYR A 99 -0.26 -8.32 -1.71
C TYR A 99 -0.11 -6.95 -2.37
N CYS A 100 -0.93 -5.96 -2.03
CA CYS A 100 -0.77 -4.61 -2.58
C CYS A 100 0.57 -3.97 -2.19
N CYS A 101 1.01 -4.17 -0.95
CA CYS A 101 2.31 -3.67 -0.47
C CYS A 101 3.48 -4.26 -1.27
N GLN A 102 3.32 -5.48 -1.79
CA GLN A 102 4.31 -6.19 -2.59
C GLN A 102 4.59 -5.52 -3.95
N ASN A 103 3.57 -4.89 -4.55
CA ASN A 103 3.65 -4.34 -5.92
C ASN A 103 4.63 -3.16 -6.05
N ARG A 104 5.08 -2.57 -4.93
CA ARG A 104 6.06 -1.48 -4.93
C ARG A 104 7.47 -1.89 -5.37
N ILE A 105 7.84 -3.17 -5.22
CA ILE A 105 9.17 -3.67 -5.60
C ILE A 105 9.17 -4.25 -7.02
N THR A 106 8.10 -4.94 -7.42
CA THR A 106 8.04 -5.64 -8.71
C THR A 106 7.99 -4.68 -9.90
N SER A 107 7.32 -3.53 -9.78
CA SER A 107 7.27 -2.52 -10.85
C SER A 107 8.66 -1.94 -11.22
N ARG A 108 9.68 -2.09 -10.35
CA ARG A 108 11.07 -1.73 -10.67
C ARG A 108 11.85 -2.81 -11.42
N ASN A 109 11.43 -4.07 -11.36
CA ASN A 109 12.13 -5.17 -12.04
C ASN A 109 11.64 -5.40 -13.47
N GLU A 110 10.40 -5.03 -13.79
CA GLU A 110 9.89 -5.13 -15.17
C GLU A 110 10.37 -3.94 -16.04
N GLU A 111 10.47 -2.73 -15.48
CA GLU A 111 10.95 -1.55 -16.22
C GLU A 111 12.45 -1.63 -16.59
N ASN A 112 13.29 -2.29 -15.78
CA ASN A 112 14.70 -2.53 -16.14
C ASN A 112 14.88 -3.58 -17.26
N ARG A 113 13.83 -4.35 -17.59
CA ARG A 113 13.89 -5.36 -18.66
C ARG A 113 13.55 -4.79 -20.03
N THR A 114 12.73 -3.74 -20.06
CA THR A 114 12.31 -3.07 -21.31
C THR A 114 13.37 -2.10 -21.84
N ILE A 115 14.26 -1.57 -20.99
CA ILE A 115 15.32 -0.62 -21.39
C ILE A 115 16.60 -1.35 -21.87
N SER A 116 16.65 -2.69 -21.79
CA SER A 116 17.81 -3.49 -22.25
C SER A 116 17.62 -4.14 -23.63
N LEU A 117 16.60 -3.74 -24.41
CA LEU A 117 16.31 -4.30 -25.74
C LEU A 117 16.18 -3.24 -26.86
N GLU A 118 16.74 -2.04 -26.67
CA GLU A 118 16.99 -1.08 -27.76
C GLU A 118 18.49 -0.79 -27.89
#